data_AF-A0A7H1B8K3-F1
#
_entry.id   AF-A0A7H1B8K3-F1
#
_cell.length_a   1.000
_cell.length_b   1.000
_cell.length_c   1.000
_cell.angle_alpha   90.00
_cell.angle_beta   90.00
_cell.angle_gamma   90.00
#
_symmetry.space_group_name_H-M   'P 1'
#
loop_
_entity.id
_entity.type
_entity.pdbx_description
1 polymer ?
#
loop_
_entity_poly.entity_id
_entity_poly.type
_entity_poly.pdbx_seq_one_letter_code
_entity_poly.pdbx_strand_id
1 'polypeptide(L)' 'MIVALPAGTAVQDHVALAEIELCGELIIAASAVEERLSADRIDEVLRVAEARPDDSERRSGR' A
#
# COMPACT_ATOMS: atom_id res chain seq x y z
N MET A 1 -19.11 6.09 11.84
CA MET A 1 -18.18 7.23 12.00
C MET A 1 -17.68 7.59 10.61
N ILE A 2 -18.05 8.74 10.05
CA ILE A 2 -17.57 9.20 8.74
C ILE A 2 -16.59 10.33 9.01
N VAL A 3 -15.32 10.12 8.68
CA VAL A 3 -14.28 11.14 8.82
C VAL A 3 -14.38 12.06 7.61
N ALA A 4 -14.80 13.30 7.81
CA ALA A 4 -14.75 14.32 6.76
C ALA A 4 -13.31 14.76 6.57
N LEU A 5 -12.71 14.44 5.41
CA LEU A 5 -11.39 14.94 5.03
C LEU A 5 -11.51 16.44 4.73
N PRO A 6 -10.58 17.28 5.20
CA PRO A 6 -10.63 18.72 4.94
C PRO A 6 -10.57 18.97 3.43
N ALA A 7 -11.64 19.56 2.89
CA ALA A 7 -11.84 19.87 1.47
C ALA A 7 -10.97 21.04 0.96
N GLY A 8 -9.74 21.20 1.45
CA GLY A 8 -9.03 22.48 1.38
C GLY A 8 -7.55 22.49 0.98
N THR A 9 -6.89 21.36 0.71
CA THR A 9 -5.43 21.38 0.41
C THR A 9 -4.97 20.58 -0.81
N ALA A 10 -5.83 19.80 -1.47
CA ALA A 10 -5.40 18.72 -2.36
C ALA A 10 -5.55 19.02 -3.86
N VAL A 11 -5.01 20.15 -4.35
CA VAL A 11 -4.73 20.29 -5.78
C VAL A 11 -3.57 19.34 -6.13
N GLN A 12 -3.92 18.09 -6.40
CA GLN A 12 -3.24 17.19 -7.33
C GLN A 12 -1.78 16.84 -7.00
N ASP A 13 -1.52 16.22 -5.85
CA ASP A 13 -0.36 15.31 -5.81
C ASP A 13 -0.72 14.09 -6.66
N HIS A 14 -0.29 14.13 -7.92
CA HIS A 14 -0.49 13.06 -8.90
C HIS A 14 0.07 11.72 -8.39
N VAL A 15 1.08 11.74 -7.53
CA VAL A 15 1.62 10.53 -6.88
C VAL A 15 0.61 9.99 -5.87
N ALA A 16 0.09 10.85 -4.98
CA ALA A 16 -0.92 10.43 -3.99
C ALA A 16 -2.22 9.95 -4.64
N LEU A 17 -2.64 10.57 -5.74
CA LEU A 17 -3.81 10.13 -6.51
C LEU A 17 -3.56 8.78 -7.19
N ALA A 18 -2.38 8.60 -7.81
CA ALA A 18 -2.01 7.31 -8.39
C ALA A 18 -1.90 6.21 -7.34
N GLU A 19 -1.44 6.53 -6.12
CA GLU A 19 -1.37 5.58 -5.00
C GLU A 19 -2.77 5.17 -4.51
N ILE A 20 -3.71 6.12 -4.40
CA ILE A 20 -5.10 5.83 -4.05
C ILE A 20 -5.75 4.93 -5.10
N GLU A 21 -5.55 5.23 -6.38
CA GLU A 21 -6.10 4.44 -7.50
C GLU A 21 -5.51 3.01 -7.51
N LEU A 22 -4.19 2.88 -7.35
CA LEU A 22 -3.52 1.58 -7.22
C LEU A 22 -4.03 0.77 -6.01
N CYS A 23 -4.20 1.42 -4.86
CA CYS A 23 -4.75 0.76 -3.66
C CYS A 23 -6.17 0.24 -3.89
N GLY A 24 -7.01 1.00 -4.60
CA GLY A 24 -8.37 0.59 -4.95
C GLY A 24 -8.40 -0.68 -5.79
N GLU A 25 -7.60 -0.73 -6.86
CA GLU A 25 -7.47 -1.89 -7.73
C GLU A 25 -6.98 -3.14 -6.97
N LEU A 26 -6.00 -2.99 -6.07
CA LEU A 26 -5.47 -4.09 -5.27
C LEU A 26 -6.49 -4.65 -4.27
N ILE A 27 -7.31 -3.80 -3.65
CA ILE A 27 -8.39 -4.24 -2.74
C ILE A 27 -9.42 -5.07 -3.49
N ILE A 28 -9.81 -4.62 -4.70
CA ILE A 28 -10.77 -5.35 -5.54
C ILE A 28 -10.15 -6.68 -5.99
N ALA A 29 -8.92 -6.67 -6.48
CA ALA A 29 -8.21 -7.88 -6.90
C ALA A 29 -8.07 -8.88 -5.75
N ALA A 30 -7.71 -8.43 -4.55
CA ALA A 30 -7.58 -9.27 -3.37
C ALA A 30 -8.95 -9.81 -2.88
N SER A 31 -10.01 -9.01 -2.98
CA SER A 31 -11.37 -9.41 -2.57
C SER A 31 -12.04 -10.34 -3.58
N ALA A 32 -11.61 -10.30 -4.85
CA ALA A 32 -12.06 -11.21 -5.90
C ALA A 32 -11.44 -12.62 -5.78
N VAL A 33 -10.45 -12.80 -4.91
CA VAL A 33 -9.92 -14.12 -4.55
C VAL A 33 -10.69 -14.63 -3.33
N GLU A 34 -11.31 -15.81 -3.45
CA GLU A 34 -12.01 -16.49 -2.34
C GLU A 34 -11.05 -16.86 -1.17
N GLU A 35 -9.74 -16.90 -1.43
CA GLU A 35 -8.67 -17.15 -0.45
C GLU A 35 -7.72 -15.95 -0.34
N ARG A 36 -7.26 -15.66 0.90
CA ARG A 36 -6.28 -14.61 1.15
C ARG A 36 -4.98 -14.88 0.37
N LEU A 37 -4.50 -13.86 -0.35
CA LEU A 37 -3.21 -13.92 -1.03
C LEU A 37 -2.07 -14.23 -0.04
N SER A 38 -1.12 -15.04 -0.47
CA SER A 38 0.11 -15.30 0.32
C SER A 38 0.99 -14.06 0.37
N ALA A 39 1.79 -13.93 1.43
CA ALA A 39 2.72 -12.82 1.60
C ALA A 39 3.70 -12.69 0.41
N ASP A 40 4.23 -13.82 -0.07
CA ASP A 40 5.15 -13.84 -1.21
C ASP A 40 4.51 -13.27 -2.49
N ARG A 41 3.22 -13.57 -2.73
CA ARG A 41 2.49 -13.08 -3.90
C ARG A 41 2.17 -11.59 -3.78
N ILE A 42 1.94 -11.11 -2.55
CA ILE A 42 1.74 -9.69 -2.27
C ILE A 42 3.02 -8.91 -2.55
N ASP A 43 4.18 -9.40 -2.07
CA ASP A 43 5.48 -8.75 -2.29
C ASP A 43 5.86 -8.68 -3.78
N GLU A 44 5.52 -9.72 -4.57
CA GLU A 44 5.69 -9.75 -6.03
C GLU A 44 4.86 -8.65 -6.73
N VAL A 45 3.58 -8.53 -6.37
CA VAL A 45 2.67 -7.53 -6.96
C VAL A 45 3.08 -6.12 -6.58
N LEU A 46 3.46 -5.91 -5.32
CA LEU A 46 3.90 -4.61 -4.81
C LEU A 46 5.35 -4.26 -5.20
N ARG A 47 6.09 -5.17 -5.83
CA ARG A 47 7.53 -5.04 -6.16
C ARG A 47 8.39 -4.63 -4.94
N VAL A 48 7.99 -5.04 -3.73
CA VAL A 48 8.62 -4.63 -2.47
C VAL A 48 10.05 -5.19 -2.34
N ALA A 49 10.35 -6.31 -3.00
CA ALA A 49 11.67 -6.92 -3.02
C ALA A 49 12.77 -5.98 -3.58
N GLU A 50 12.42 -5.02 -4.44
CA GLU A 50 13.37 -4.03 -4.98
C GLU A 50 13.49 -2.78 -4.10
N ALA A 51 12.54 -2.53 -3.20
CA ALA A 51 12.36 -1.26 -2.49
C ALA A 51 12.67 -1.32 -0.98
N ARG A 52 13.10 -2.46 -0.43
CA ARG A 52 13.35 -2.61 1.01
C ARG A 52 14.84 -2.42 1.33
N PRO A 53 15.32 -1.20 1.67
CA PRO A 53 16.60 -1.05 2.31
C PRO A 53 16.54 -1.76 3.66
N ASP A 54 17.47 -2.68 3.86
CA ASP A 54 17.67 -3.54 5.03
C ASP A 54 17.01 -3.05 6.33
N ASP A 55 15.87 -3.66 6.69
CA ASP A 55 15.23 -3.60 8.02
C ASP A 55 16.07 -4.31 9.12
N SER A 56 17.39 -4.38 8.94
CA SER A 56 18.31 -5.03 9.87
C SER A 56 18.61 -4.17 11.12
N GLU A 57 18.27 -2.87 11.13
CA GLU A 57 18.58 -1.97 12.24
C GLU A 57 17.55 -1.93 13.38
N ARG A 58 16.33 -2.48 13.22
CA ARG A 58 15.30 -2.45 14.28
C ARG A 58 15.42 -3.56 15.34
N ARG A 59 16.43 -4.43 15.25
CA ARG A 59 16.74 -5.47 16.27
C ARG A 59 18.05 -5.22 17.02
N SER A 60 18.64 -4.02 16.90
CA SER A 60 19.81 -3.59 17.68
C SER A 60 19.44 -2.44 18.63
N GLY A 61 18.34 -2.60 19.36
CA GLY A 61 17.99 -1.76 20.51
C GLY A 61 18.24 -2.54 21.78
N ARG A 62 19.51 -2.62 22.18
CA ARG A 62 19.96 -3.11 23.49
C ARG A 62 19.63 -2.11 24.58
#